data_AF-A0A7S9YVL1-F1
#
_entry.id   AF-A0A7S9YVL1-F1
#
_cell.length_a   1.000
_cell.length_b   1.000
_cell.length_c   1.000
_cell.angle_alpha   90.00
_cell.angle_beta   90.00
_cell.angle_gamma   90.00
#
_symmetry.space_group_name_H-M   'P 1'
#
loop_
_entity.id
_entity.type
_entity.pdbx_description
1 polymer ?
#
loop_
_entity_poly.entity_id
_entity_poly.type
_entity_poly.pdbx_seq_one_letter_code
_entity_poly.pdbx_strand_id
1 'polypeptide(L)'
;MEMPETETTASKRPVWNAGRTVGAKRALKPKQIWETGLTLHSNHLPHVEAEQRLEGHMWLRKYRTRSSAWYGLSLSPNDGRIRTGKKVEFPWARDEEFERQGERLGINLSLERPAKLGRNDPCYCGSGKKYKKCHLGSG
;
A
#
# COMPACT_ATOMS: atom_id res chain seq x y z
N MET A 1 -15.25 15.28 50.01
CA MET A 1 -14.79 13.96 49.53
C MET A 1 -14.22 14.21 48.15
N GLU A 2 -12.94 14.55 48.10
CA GLU A 2 -12.25 15.03 46.89
C GLU A 2 -11.95 13.83 45.98
N MET A 3 -12.20 14.00 44.68
CA MET A 3 -11.87 13.00 43.67
C MET A 3 -10.39 13.11 43.30
N PRO A 4 -9.64 12.00 43.17
CA PRO A 4 -8.26 12.08 42.73
C PRO A 4 -8.20 12.42 41.24
N GLU A 5 -7.42 13.44 40.91
CA GLU A 5 -7.09 13.80 39.53
C GLU A 5 -6.24 12.68 38.94
N THR A 6 -6.77 11.98 37.93
CA THR A 6 -6.00 10.99 37.17
C THR A 6 -5.10 11.74 36.18
N GLU A 7 -3.84 11.96 36.56
CA GLU A 7 -2.79 12.38 35.63
C GLU A 7 -2.75 11.42 34.44
N THR A 8 -3.19 11.91 33.28
CA THR A 8 -3.07 11.17 32.02
C THR A 8 -1.62 11.25 31.59
N THR A 9 -0.80 10.27 31.97
CA THR A 9 0.57 10.15 31.48
C THR A 9 0.53 10.05 29.95
N ALA A 10 0.91 11.14 29.28
CA ALA A 10 1.07 11.18 27.83
C ALA A 10 2.06 10.08 27.41
N SER A 11 1.53 9.01 26.81
CA SER A 11 2.33 7.90 26.29
C SER A 11 3.35 8.47 25.30
N LYS A 12 4.62 8.48 25.72
CA LYS A 12 5.75 8.93 24.90
C LYS A 12 5.77 8.08 23.63
N ARG A 13 5.41 8.69 22.50
CA ARG A 13 5.46 8.05 21.17
C ARG A 13 6.87 7.51 20.92
N PRO A 14 7.02 6.28 20.39
CA PRO A 14 8.33 5.66 20.24
C PRO A 14 9.20 6.41 19.23
N VAL A 15 10.49 6.46 19.56
CA VAL A 15 11.53 7.29 18.94
C VAL A 15 12.10 6.63 17.68
N TRP A 16 11.29 6.36 16.65
CA TRP A 16 11.81 5.81 15.39
C TRP A 16 12.56 6.86 14.54
N ASN A 17 12.76 8.06 15.08
CA ASN A 17 13.69 9.09 14.58
C ASN A 17 14.92 9.31 15.48
N ALA A 18 15.16 8.46 16.50
CA ALA A 18 16.40 8.51 17.27
C ALA A 18 17.57 7.95 16.45
N GLY A 19 18.16 8.81 15.63
CA GLY A 19 19.60 8.82 15.42
C GLY A 19 20.24 7.52 14.93
N ARG A 20 19.70 6.88 13.88
CA ARG A 20 20.54 6.00 13.05
C ARG A 20 21.12 6.77 11.88
N THR A 21 22.45 6.76 11.80
CA THR A 21 23.24 7.14 10.63
C THR A 21 23.04 6.11 9.51
N VAL A 22 21.82 6.00 8.99
CA VAL A 22 21.60 5.36 7.68
C VAL A 22 22.06 6.40 6.67
N GLY A 23 23.12 6.11 5.92
CA GLY A 23 23.75 7.05 4.99
C GLY A 23 22.72 7.92 4.25
N ALA A 24 22.87 9.23 4.38
CA ALA A 24 21.89 10.29 4.06
C ALA A 24 21.30 10.29 2.63
N LYS A 25 21.72 9.36 1.78
CA LYS A 25 21.23 9.20 0.40
C LYS A 25 19.98 8.29 0.29
N ARG A 26 19.58 7.58 1.36
CA ARG A 26 18.48 6.59 1.31
C ARG A 26 17.38 6.73 2.37
N ALA A 27 17.48 7.70 3.28
CA ALA A 27 16.39 8.00 4.21
C ALA A 27 15.19 8.58 3.46
N LEU A 28 13.99 8.04 3.70
CA LEU A 28 12.74 8.59 3.14
C LEU A 28 12.58 10.03 3.60
N LYS A 29 12.33 10.96 2.67
CA LYS A 29 12.12 12.37 3.00
C LYS A 29 10.83 12.52 3.85
N PRO A 30 10.77 13.49 4.78
CA PRO A 30 9.61 13.69 5.69
C PRO A 30 8.25 13.87 5.00
N LYS A 31 8.22 14.33 3.74
CA LYS A 31 6.99 14.44 2.94
C LYS A 31 6.43 13.09 2.47
N GLN A 32 7.22 12.02 2.48
CA GLN A 32 6.89 10.73 1.88
C GLN A 32 6.27 9.72 2.87
N ILE A 33 5.99 10.15 4.12
CA ILE A 33 5.70 9.25 5.25
C ILE A 33 4.27 9.41 5.80
N TRP A 34 3.38 10.09 5.08
CA TRP A 34 2.00 10.37 5.53
C TRP A 34 0.91 9.77 4.65
N GLU A 35 1.27 9.08 3.57
CA GLU A 35 0.27 8.47 2.71
C GLU A 35 -0.21 7.16 3.34
N THR A 36 -1.54 7.06 3.51
CA THR A 36 -2.23 5.83 3.90
C THR A 36 -3.00 5.28 2.71
N GLY A 37 -3.09 3.95 2.59
CA GLY A 37 -3.89 3.32 1.55
C GLY A 37 -5.01 2.43 2.05
N LEU A 38 -5.88 2.03 1.13
CA LEU A 38 -7.02 1.15 1.39
C LEU A 38 -7.05 0.02 0.36
N THR A 39 -7.37 -1.19 0.81
CA THR A 39 -7.71 -2.33 -0.05
C THR A 39 -9.06 -2.89 0.37
N LEU A 40 -9.96 -3.04 -0.59
CA LEU A 40 -11.27 -3.66 -0.40
C LEU A 40 -11.31 -5.00 -1.12
N HIS A 41 -11.67 -6.05 -0.40
CA HIS A 41 -11.97 -7.36 -0.95
C HIS A 41 -13.45 -7.65 -0.78
N SER A 42 -14.04 -8.33 -1.77
CA SER A 42 -15.35 -8.96 -1.66
C SER A 42 -15.24 -10.33 -2.33
N ASN A 43 -15.38 -11.39 -1.55
CA ASN A 43 -15.26 -12.77 -2.03
C ASN A 43 -15.95 -13.76 -1.08
N HIS A 44 -16.21 -14.98 -1.58
CA HIS A 44 -16.79 -16.09 -0.82
C HIS A 44 -15.74 -17.02 -0.18
N LEU A 45 -14.47 -16.64 -0.17
CA LEU A 45 -13.42 -17.47 0.39
C LEU A 45 -13.63 -17.65 1.91
N PRO A 46 -13.20 -18.78 2.49
CA PRO A 46 -13.14 -18.96 3.94
C PRO A 46 -12.42 -17.79 4.60
N HIS A 47 -12.84 -17.40 5.80
CA HIS A 47 -12.35 -16.19 6.48
C HIS A 47 -10.81 -16.13 6.53
N VAL A 48 -10.17 -17.23 6.92
CA VAL A 48 -8.70 -17.31 7.04
C VAL A 48 -8.00 -17.06 5.69
N GLU A 49 -8.50 -17.68 4.62
CA GLU A 49 -7.90 -17.52 3.28
C GLU A 49 -8.18 -16.11 2.71
N ALA A 50 -9.37 -15.58 2.93
CA ALA A 50 -9.74 -14.22 2.53
C ALA A 50 -8.87 -13.18 3.24
N GLU A 51 -8.64 -13.35 4.55
CA GLU A 51 -7.83 -12.47 5.37
C GLU A 51 -6.36 -12.52 4.97
N GLN A 52 -5.78 -13.72 4.78
CA GLN A 52 -4.40 -13.87 4.32
C GLN A 52 -4.17 -13.20 2.96
N ARG A 53 -5.10 -13.36 2.00
CA ARG A 53 -5.02 -12.68 0.70
C ARG A 53 -5.15 -11.16 0.82
N LEU A 54 -6.05 -10.69 1.68
CA LEU A 54 -6.21 -9.26 1.94
C LEU A 54 -4.93 -8.67 2.52
N GLU A 55 -4.39 -9.28 3.58
CA GLU A 55 -3.15 -8.85 4.22
C GLU A 55 -1.96 -8.85 3.25
N GLY A 56 -1.82 -9.89 2.42
CA GLY A 56 -0.80 -9.94 1.39
C GLY A 56 -0.88 -8.73 0.45
N HIS A 57 -2.08 -8.40 -0.04
CA HIS A 57 -2.26 -7.21 -0.88
C HIS A 57 -2.00 -5.90 -0.15
N MET A 58 -2.43 -5.77 1.11
CA MET A 58 -2.15 -4.59 1.93
C MET A 58 -0.64 -4.37 2.06
N TRP A 59 0.10 -5.43 2.38
CA TRP A 59 1.55 -5.42 2.52
C TRP A 59 2.24 -5.00 1.21
N LEU A 60 1.91 -5.66 0.10
CA LEU A 60 2.49 -5.37 -1.22
C LEU A 60 2.22 -3.93 -1.66
N ARG A 61 0.99 -3.44 -1.50
CA ARG A 61 0.61 -2.08 -1.88
C ARG A 61 1.26 -1.03 -1.00
N LYS A 62 1.30 -1.24 0.32
CA LYS A 62 2.06 -0.40 1.25
C LYS A 62 3.54 -0.35 0.87
N TYR A 63 4.14 -1.50 0.60
CA TYR A 63 5.53 -1.61 0.20
C TYR A 63 5.80 -0.84 -1.11
N ARG A 64 4.99 -1.05 -2.14
CA ARG A 64 5.18 -0.39 -3.44
C ARG A 64 5.01 1.13 -3.40
N THR A 65 4.05 1.61 -2.61
CA THR A 65 3.73 3.04 -2.50
C THR A 65 4.55 3.77 -1.45
N ARG A 66 5.34 3.04 -0.64
CA ARG A 66 6.09 3.58 0.50
C ARG A 66 5.20 4.26 1.54
N SER A 67 3.97 3.78 1.66
CA SER A 67 2.96 4.28 2.62
C SER A 67 3.33 3.90 4.06
N SER A 68 2.96 4.77 5.01
CA SER A 68 3.21 4.54 6.45
C SER A 68 2.20 3.57 7.08
N ALA A 69 0.95 3.60 6.62
CA ALA A 69 -0.08 2.67 7.03
C ALA A 69 -0.95 2.21 5.85
N TRP A 70 -1.57 1.04 6.00
CA TRP A 70 -2.52 0.51 5.03
C TRP A 70 -3.69 -0.16 5.73
N TYR A 71 -4.88 0.11 5.23
CA TYR A 71 -6.13 -0.43 5.75
C TYR A 71 -6.70 -1.45 4.78
N GLY A 72 -7.30 -2.50 5.32
CA GLY A 72 -7.95 -3.55 4.57
C GLY A 72 -9.34 -3.79 5.11
N LEU A 73 -10.32 -3.89 4.21
CA LEU A 73 -11.66 -4.35 4.56
C LEU A 73 -12.04 -5.51 3.65
N SER A 74 -12.57 -6.56 4.25
CA SER A 74 -13.24 -7.66 3.54
C SER A 74 -14.73 -7.51 3.73
N LEU A 75 -15.48 -7.51 2.62
CA LEU A 75 -16.93 -7.42 2.59
C LEU A 75 -17.54 -8.76 2.18
N SER A 76 -18.71 -9.06 2.74
CA SER A 76 -19.55 -10.16 2.31
C SER A 76 -20.18 -9.80 0.96
N PRO A 77 -20.03 -10.64 -0.08
CA PRO A 77 -20.65 -10.36 -1.37
C PRO A 77 -22.19 -10.36 -1.35
N ASN A 78 -22.79 -11.04 -0.38
CA ASN A 78 -24.24 -11.24 -0.32
C ASN A 78 -25.00 -10.01 0.18
N ASP A 79 -24.43 -9.29 1.14
CA ASP A 79 -25.12 -8.25 1.90
C ASP A 79 -24.24 -7.02 2.20
N GLY A 80 -23.00 -7.02 1.71
CA GLY A 80 -22.05 -5.91 1.92
C GLY A 80 -21.55 -5.78 3.36
N ARG A 81 -21.90 -6.70 4.27
CA ARG A 81 -21.43 -6.63 5.65
C ARG A 81 -19.92 -6.76 5.73
N ILE A 82 -19.31 -5.99 6.64
CA ILE A 82 -17.88 -6.09 6.91
C ILE A 82 -17.62 -7.45 7.57
N ARG A 83 -16.85 -8.29 6.89
CA ARG A 83 -16.36 -9.57 7.42
C ARG A 83 -15.14 -9.38 8.30
N THR A 84 -14.22 -8.52 7.86
CA THR A 84 -12.93 -8.31 8.53
C THR A 84 -12.43 -6.90 8.26
N GLY A 85 -11.81 -6.27 9.25
CA GLY A 85 -11.04 -5.04 9.11
C GLY A 85 -9.63 -5.21 9.65
N LYS A 86 -8.63 -4.78 8.89
CA LYS A 86 -7.20 -4.89 9.25
C LYS A 86 -6.49 -3.57 9.05
N LYS A 87 -5.50 -3.32 9.89
CA LYS A 87 -4.54 -2.22 9.75
C LYS A 87 -3.14 -2.80 9.78
N VAL A 88 -2.30 -2.36 8.85
CA VAL A 88 -0.89 -2.72 8.78
C VAL A 88 -0.08 -1.42 8.85
N GLU A 89 0.75 -1.29 9.88
CA GLU A 89 1.56 -0.12 10.15
C GLU A 89 2.94 -0.55 10.63
N PHE A 90 3.98 -0.18 9.88
CA PHE A 90 5.38 -0.44 10.22
C PHE A 90 6.28 0.48 9.40
N PRO A 91 7.48 0.85 9.89
CA PRO A 91 8.44 1.66 9.14
C PRO A 91 8.78 0.99 7.81
N TRP A 92 8.57 1.70 6.70
CA TRP A 92 8.95 1.16 5.39
C TRP A 92 10.47 1.08 5.28
N ALA A 93 10.97 -0.11 4.97
CA ALA A 93 12.35 -0.35 4.60
C ALA A 93 12.37 -1.20 3.32
N ARG A 94 13.29 -0.89 2.41
CA ARG A 94 13.47 -1.70 1.19
C ARG A 94 14.00 -3.08 1.57
N ASP A 95 13.37 -4.12 1.06
CA ASP A 95 13.73 -5.53 1.26
C ASP A 95 13.88 -6.20 -0.11
N GLU A 96 15.11 -6.58 -0.45
CA GLU A 96 15.46 -7.15 -1.75
C GLU A 96 15.04 -8.62 -1.90
N GLU A 97 14.95 -9.38 -0.80
CA GLU A 97 14.40 -10.75 -0.86
C GLU A 97 12.89 -10.69 -1.09
N PHE A 98 12.21 -9.76 -0.43
CA PHE A 98 10.79 -9.54 -0.66
C PHE A 98 10.50 -9.15 -2.12
N GLU A 99 11.29 -8.24 -2.70
CA GLU A 99 11.22 -7.88 -4.13
C GLU A 99 11.42 -9.12 -5.03
N ARG A 100 12.47 -9.93 -4.79
CA ARG A 100 12.70 -11.19 -5.52
C ARG A 100 11.54 -12.18 -5.41
N GLN A 101 10.99 -12.33 -4.20
CA GLN A 101 9.92 -13.27 -3.95
C GLN A 101 8.63 -12.83 -4.66
N GLY A 102 8.32 -11.53 -4.67
CA GLY A 102 7.21 -11.01 -5.48
C GLY A 102 7.40 -11.24 -6.97
N GLU A 103 8.61 -11.01 -7.50
CA GLU A 103 8.93 -11.29 -8.91
C GLU A 103 8.74 -12.77 -9.27
N ARG A 104 9.21 -13.70 -8.43
CA ARG A 104 9.00 -15.15 -8.60
C ARG A 104 7.52 -15.53 -8.63
N LEU A 105 6.68 -14.80 -7.90
CA LEU A 105 5.22 -15.01 -7.85
C LEU A 105 4.47 -14.24 -8.97
N GLY A 106 5.18 -13.58 -9.88
CA GLY A 106 4.58 -12.76 -10.95
C GLY A 106 3.93 -11.46 -10.45
N ILE A 107 4.22 -11.07 -9.20
CA ILE A 107 3.71 -9.85 -8.59
C ILE A 107 4.68 -8.72 -8.93
N ASN A 108 4.22 -7.75 -9.72
CA ASN A 108 5.04 -6.59 -10.05
C ASN A 108 5.20 -5.67 -8.82
N LEU A 109 6.26 -5.94 -8.06
CA LEU A 109 6.75 -5.15 -6.94
C LEU A 109 7.68 -4.01 -7.36
N SER A 110 8.01 -3.90 -8.65
CA SER A 110 8.93 -2.86 -9.13
C SER A 110 8.44 -1.48 -8.69
N LEU A 111 9.34 -0.77 -8.02
CA LEU A 111 9.16 0.61 -7.58
C LEU A 111 9.28 1.58 -8.77
N GLU A 112 9.74 1.09 -9.92
CA GLU A 112 9.74 1.89 -11.14
C GLU A 112 8.30 2.09 -11.61
N ARG A 113 7.95 3.35 -11.87
CA ARG A 113 6.66 3.64 -12.47
C ARG A 113 6.63 2.92 -13.82
N PRO A 114 5.54 2.21 -14.16
CA PRO A 114 5.40 1.68 -15.50
C PRO A 114 5.65 2.81 -16.49
N ALA A 115 6.47 2.54 -17.51
CA ALA A 115 6.84 3.53 -18.50
C ALA A 115 5.55 4.21 -18.99
N LYS A 116 5.53 5.56 -18.92
CA LYS A 116 4.36 6.30 -19.40
C LYS A 116 4.17 5.94 -20.87
N LEU A 117 2.98 5.43 -21.20
CA LEU A 117 2.64 5.11 -22.58
C LEU A 117 2.86 6.34 -23.45
N GLY A 118 3.81 6.23 -24.38
CA GLY A 118 4.19 7.29 -25.29
C GLY A 118 3.04 7.64 -26.21
N ARG A 119 2.96 8.92 -26.63
CA ARG A 119 1.89 9.43 -27.51
C ARG A 119 1.72 8.58 -28.79
N ASN A 120 2.80 7.97 -29.29
CA ASN A 120 2.79 7.15 -30.50
C ASN A 120 2.70 5.62 -30.27
N ASP A 121 2.73 5.14 -29.02
CA ASP A 121 2.71 3.71 -28.70
C ASP A 121 1.35 3.07 -29.02
N PRO A 122 1.28 1.75 -29.25
CA PRO A 122 0.00 1.04 -29.36
C PRO A 122 -0.89 1.29 -28.15
N CYS A 123 -2.16 1.58 -28.39
CA CYS A 123 -3.11 1.85 -27.32
C CYS A 123 -3.38 0.59 -26.49
N TYR A 124 -3.43 0.74 -25.17
CA TYR A 124 -3.64 -0.37 -24.23
C TYR A 124 -4.98 -1.10 -24.38
N CYS A 125 -5.94 -0.54 -25.12
CA CYS A 125 -7.24 -1.16 -25.38
C CYS A 125 -7.21 -2.27 -26.44
N GLY A 126 -6.04 -2.57 -27.03
CA GLY A 126 -5.90 -3.61 -28.04
C GLY A 126 -6.42 -3.25 -29.44
N SER A 127 -6.83 -1.99 -29.67
CA SER A 127 -7.37 -1.53 -30.96
C SER A 127 -6.36 -1.47 -32.11
N GLY A 128 -5.07 -1.70 -31.85
CA GLY A 128 -3.97 -1.50 -32.81
C GLY A 128 -3.68 -0.04 -33.17
N LYS A 129 -4.47 0.94 -32.69
CA LYS A 129 -4.28 2.37 -32.95
C LYS A 129 -3.20 2.95 -32.04
N LYS A 130 -2.50 4.00 -32.50
CA LYS A 130 -1.59 4.80 -31.65
C LYS A 130 -2.38 5.44 -30.50
N TYR A 131 -1.79 5.51 -29.30
CA TYR A 131 -2.44 6.03 -28.09
C TYR A 131 -3.04 7.43 -28.30
N LYS A 132 -2.32 8.34 -28.99
CA LYS A 132 -2.82 9.67 -29.40
C LYS A 132 -4.08 9.69 -30.23
N LYS A 133 -4.31 8.64 -31.04
CA LYS A 133 -5.46 8.54 -31.94
C LYS A 133 -6.59 7.70 -31.33
N CYS A 134 -6.48 7.32 -30.07
CA CYS A 134 -7.44 6.46 -29.39
C CYS A 134 -7.82 7.09 -28.04
N HIS A 135 -7.17 6.71 -26.95
CA HIS A 135 -7.57 7.13 -25.60
C HIS A 135 -6.88 8.40 -25.08
N LEU A 136 -5.91 8.94 -25.83
CA LEU A 136 -5.27 10.21 -25.48
C LEU A 136 -5.92 11.42 -26.19
N GLY A 137 -6.95 11.18 -27.02
CA GLY A 137 -7.87 12.16 -27.61
C GLY A 137 -7.36 13.59 -27.78
N SER A 138 -7.01 13.97 -29.01
CA SER A 138 -6.63 15.33 -29.37
C SER A 138 -7.71 16.35 -28.99
N GLY A 139 -7.45 17.14 -27.96
CA GLY A 139 -7.89 18.54 -27.92
C GLY A 139 -6.93 19.38 -28.74
#